data_AF-A0A356Q0X6-F1
#
_entry.id   AF-A0A356Q0X6-F1
#
_cell.length_a   1.000
_cell.length_b   1.000
_cell.length_c   1.000
_cell.angle_alpha   90.00
_cell.angle_beta   90.00
_cell.angle_gamma   90.00
#
_symmetry.space_group_name_H-M   'P 1'
#
loop_
_entity.id
_entity.type
_entity.pdbx_description
1 polymer ?
#
loop_
_entity_poly.entity_id
_entity_poly.type
_entity_poly.pdbx_seq_one_letter_code
_entity_poly.pdbx_strand_id
1 'polypeptide(L)'
;MKSLTKGLVPSDYVIIGGTGDLALRKILPALFWRYLDGQITADYRIAAASRHEISQTEYADKLRPFCGDAFTSGRASEDAWNAFLSIITMIKLDVASGDGSAALAEFVGERSDAERPVIFYLAIAPSLFGAATGMLKSSGLVTAQARLVVEKPLGHDGASSRAINAELAEIFDESQIYRIDHYLGKETVQNLMALRFANVIFETQWNNNHIDHVQITVAETVGVGDRAGYYNSYGAIRDMVQNHLL
;
A
#
# COMPACT_ATOMS: atom_id res chain seq x y z
N MET A 1 13.02 -18.38 16.63
CA MET A 1 11.93 -17.52 16.11
C MET A 1 11.02 -18.39 15.25
N LYS A 2 9.82 -18.75 15.74
CA LYS A 2 8.84 -19.45 14.90
C LYS A 2 8.41 -18.48 13.81
N SER A 3 8.64 -18.87 12.56
CA SER A 3 8.26 -18.10 11.38
C SER A 3 6.78 -17.75 11.43
N LEU A 4 6.46 -16.46 11.30
CA LEU A 4 5.09 -15.93 11.12
C LEU A 4 4.45 -16.37 9.79
N THR A 5 5.05 -17.33 9.06
CA THR A 5 4.63 -17.78 7.72
C THR A 5 3.42 -18.71 7.71
N LYS A 6 2.91 -19.17 8.85
CA LYS A 6 1.77 -20.11 8.87
C LYS A 6 0.44 -19.33 8.87
N GLY A 7 -0.18 -19.20 7.69
CA GLY A 7 -1.61 -18.90 7.58
C GLY A 7 -2.04 -17.68 6.76
N LEU A 8 -1.18 -17.08 5.93
CA LEU A 8 -1.65 -16.07 4.98
C LEU A 8 -2.32 -16.74 3.78
N VAL A 9 -3.52 -16.28 3.45
CA VAL A 9 -4.29 -16.79 2.32
C VAL A 9 -3.68 -16.25 1.02
N PRO A 10 -3.31 -17.10 0.05
CA PRO A 10 -2.86 -16.65 -1.27
C PRO A 10 -3.85 -15.67 -1.87
N SER A 11 -3.35 -14.53 -2.34
CA SER A 11 -4.17 -13.39 -2.77
C SER A 11 -3.67 -12.83 -4.11
N ASP A 12 -4.52 -12.06 -4.78
CA ASP A 12 -4.14 -11.29 -5.96
C ASP A 12 -3.90 -9.83 -5.57
N TYR A 13 -2.75 -9.29 -5.96
CA TYR A 13 -2.36 -7.90 -5.72
C TYR A 13 -2.40 -7.12 -7.03
N VAL A 14 -3.36 -6.24 -7.19
CA VAL A 14 -3.47 -5.35 -8.34
C VAL A 14 -2.93 -3.98 -7.96
N ILE A 15 -1.75 -3.63 -8.47
CA ILE A 15 -1.12 -2.34 -8.23
C ILE A 15 -1.43 -1.43 -9.41
N ILE A 16 -2.45 -0.58 -9.24
CA ILE A 16 -2.81 0.44 -10.22
C ILE A 16 -1.80 1.58 -10.10
N GLY A 17 -1.11 1.91 -11.20
CA GLY A 17 0.10 2.73 -11.14
C GLY A 17 1.37 1.90 -10.90
N GLY A 18 1.38 0.63 -11.30
CA GLY A 18 2.44 -0.35 -11.01
C GLY A 18 3.84 -0.01 -11.56
N THR A 19 3.96 0.94 -12.48
CA THR A 19 5.24 1.47 -12.99
C THR A 19 5.64 2.82 -12.36
N GLY A 20 4.84 3.34 -11.43
CA GLY A 20 5.09 4.60 -10.74
C GLY A 20 6.19 4.51 -9.68
N ASP A 21 6.68 5.67 -9.24
CA ASP A 21 7.78 5.78 -8.27
C ASP A 21 7.47 5.03 -6.96
N LEU A 22 6.28 5.20 -6.40
CA LEU A 22 5.87 4.51 -5.17
C LEU A 22 5.86 2.99 -5.34
N ALA A 23 5.33 2.50 -6.46
CA ALA A 23 5.25 1.07 -6.74
C ALA A 23 6.66 0.45 -6.82
N LEU A 24 7.55 1.06 -7.59
CA LEU A 24 8.90 0.55 -7.82
C LEU A 24 9.84 0.73 -6.62
N ARG A 25 9.72 1.82 -5.86
CA ARG A 25 10.64 2.13 -4.75
C ARG A 25 10.21 1.59 -3.40
N LYS A 26 8.92 1.27 -3.22
CA LYS A 26 8.36 0.86 -1.92
C LYS A 26 7.53 -0.40 -2.00
N ILE A 27 6.47 -0.42 -2.81
CA ILE A 27 5.49 -1.51 -2.78
C ILE A 27 6.13 -2.83 -3.24
N LEU A 28 6.71 -2.85 -4.44
CA LEU A 28 7.29 -4.08 -4.98
C LEU A 28 8.54 -4.56 -4.23
N PRO A 29 9.49 -3.69 -3.84
CA PRO A 29 10.59 -4.12 -2.98
C PRO A 29 10.11 -4.72 -1.65
N ALA A 30 9.06 -4.15 -1.04
CA ALA A 30 8.47 -4.72 0.16
C ALA A 30 7.85 -6.10 -0.11
N LEU A 31 7.10 -6.28 -1.21
CA LEU A 31 6.57 -7.58 -1.61
C LEU A 31 7.68 -8.60 -1.91
N PHE A 32 8.80 -8.16 -2.50
CA PHE A 32 9.95 -9.03 -2.72
C PHE A 32 10.56 -9.50 -1.40
N TRP A 33 10.74 -8.61 -0.43
CA TRP A 33 11.15 -8.99 0.92
C TRP A 33 10.18 -10.00 1.56
N ARG A 34 8.86 -9.80 1.39
CA ARG A 34 7.85 -10.75 1.86
C ARG A 34 7.91 -12.10 1.15
N TYR A 35 8.28 -12.11 -0.13
CA TYR A 35 8.54 -13.34 -0.88
C TYR A 35 9.78 -14.08 -0.34
N LEU A 36 10.87 -13.37 -0.09
CA LEU A 36 12.10 -13.94 0.51
C LEU A 36 11.89 -14.45 1.94
N ASP A 37 10.92 -13.88 2.66
CA ASP A 37 10.49 -14.36 3.98
C ASP A 37 9.49 -15.53 3.91
N GLY A 38 9.10 -15.98 2.70
CA GLY A 38 8.15 -17.06 2.48
C GLY A 38 6.69 -16.73 2.85
N GLN A 39 6.37 -15.44 3.01
CA GLN A 39 5.02 -14.96 3.29
C GLN A 39 4.20 -14.78 2.01
N ILE A 40 4.89 -14.45 0.91
CA ILE A 40 4.36 -14.52 -0.46
C ILE A 40 5.00 -15.73 -1.13
N THR A 41 4.18 -16.52 -1.81
CA THR A 41 4.58 -17.76 -2.49
C THR A 41 4.17 -17.71 -3.97
N ALA A 42 4.47 -18.77 -4.72
CA ALA A 42 4.07 -18.92 -6.12
C ALA A 42 2.53 -18.95 -6.33
N ASP A 43 1.74 -19.14 -5.26
CA ASP A 43 0.28 -19.14 -5.34
C ASP A 43 -0.33 -17.74 -5.36
N TYR A 44 0.46 -16.71 -5.03
CA TYR A 44 0.08 -15.31 -5.16
C TYR A 44 0.23 -14.85 -6.60
N ARG A 45 -0.49 -13.79 -6.97
CA ARG A 45 -0.33 -13.13 -8.26
C ARG A 45 -0.27 -11.63 -8.05
N ILE A 46 0.55 -10.95 -8.82
CA ILE A 46 0.73 -9.50 -8.74
C ILE A 46 0.49 -8.92 -10.14
N ALA A 47 -0.53 -8.09 -10.30
CA ALA A 47 -0.71 -7.30 -11.51
C ALA A 47 -0.07 -5.92 -11.33
N ALA A 48 0.98 -5.64 -12.10
CA ALA A 48 1.54 -4.29 -12.24
C ALA A 48 0.78 -3.56 -13.35
N ALA A 49 -0.23 -2.77 -12.99
CA ALA A 49 -1.11 -2.12 -13.94
C ALA A 49 -0.67 -0.69 -14.27
N SER A 50 -0.46 -0.37 -15.54
CA SER A 50 0.03 0.95 -15.99
C SER A 50 -0.58 1.40 -17.31
N ARG A 51 -0.62 2.72 -17.55
CA ARG A 51 -1.14 3.29 -18.82
C ARG A 51 -0.32 2.90 -20.06
N HIS A 52 0.97 2.66 -19.86
CA HIS A 52 1.88 2.25 -20.93
C HIS A 52 2.14 0.77 -20.84
N GLU A 53 2.23 0.13 -22.01
CA GLU A 53 2.75 -1.22 -22.12
C GLU A 53 4.24 -1.23 -21.75
N ILE A 54 4.64 -2.25 -21.00
CA ILE A 54 6.02 -2.47 -20.60
C ILE A 54 6.30 -3.97 -20.63
N SER A 55 7.43 -4.35 -21.22
CA SER A 55 7.85 -5.75 -21.24
C SER A 55 8.28 -6.22 -19.85
N GLN A 56 8.19 -7.52 -19.58
CA GLN A 56 8.66 -8.09 -18.30
C GLN A 56 10.13 -7.80 -18.05
N THR A 57 10.97 -7.87 -19.10
CA THR A 57 12.40 -7.54 -19.02
C THR A 57 12.62 -6.09 -18.64
N GLU A 58 11.97 -5.14 -19.34
CA GLU A 58 12.12 -3.72 -19.03
C GLU A 58 11.60 -3.38 -17.62
N TYR A 59 10.50 -4.03 -17.20
CA TYR A 59 9.97 -3.87 -15.85
C TYR A 59 10.94 -4.38 -14.79
N ALA A 60 11.53 -5.57 -15.01
CA ALA A 60 12.54 -6.15 -14.13
C ALA A 60 13.77 -5.24 -14.00
N ASP A 61 14.25 -4.69 -15.11
CA ASP A 61 15.39 -3.77 -15.14
C ASP A 61 15.12 -2.48 -14.36
N LYS A 62 13.88 -1.95 -14.43
CA LYS A 62 13.46 -0.78 -13.65
C LYS A 62 13.30 -1.08 -12.16
N LEU A 63 12.86 -2.28 -11.80
CA LEU A 63 12.63 -2.66 -10.40
C LEU A 63 13.92 -3.06 -9.67
N ARG A 64 14.85 -3.74 -10.36
CA ARG A 64 16.05 -4.33 -9.79
C ARG A 64 16.89 -3.37 -8.93
N PRO A 65 17.12 -2.09 -9.32
CA PRO A 65 17.89 -1.15 -8.52
C PRO A 65 17.29 -0.88 -7.13
N PHE A 66 15.97 -0.99 -6.98
CA PHE A 66 15.28 -0.74 -5.70
C PHE A 66 15.19 -1.98 -4.80
N CYS A 67 15.67 -3.12 -5.27
CA CYS A 67 15.74 -4.37 -4.51
C CYS A 67 17.20 -4.75 -4.16
N GLY A 68 18.18 -3.87 -4.43
CA GLY A 68 19.61 -4.17 -4.31
C GLY A 68 20.05 -4.55 -2.90
N ASP A 69 19.42 -3.98 -1.88
CA ASP A 69 19.61 -4.28 -0.46
C ASP A 69 19.36 -5.77 -0.13
N ALA A 70 18.38 -6.40 -0.77
CA ALA A 70 18.12 -7.84 -0.62
C ALA A 70 19.28 -8.71 -1.15
N PHE A 71 19.94 -8.25 -2.23
CA PHE A 71 21.11 -8.94 -2.79
C PHE A 71 22.37 -8.69 -1.95
N THR A 72 22.61 -7.44 -1.54
CA THR A 72 23.78 -7.08 -0.73
C THR A 72 23.76 -7.77 0.64
N SER A 73 22.57 -8.00 1.22
CA SER A 73 22.42 -8.74 2.47
C SER A 73 22.55 -10.27 2.32
N GLY A 74 22.68 -10.79 1.10
CA GLY A 74 22.75 -12.23 0.83
C GLY A 74 21.43 -12.97 0.99
N ARG A 75 20.31 -12.24 1.14
CA ARG A 75 18.97 -12.84 1.29
C ARG A 75 18.33 -13.18 -0.05
N ALA A 76 18.72 -12.52 -1.13
CA ALA A 76 18.24 -12.78 -2.49
C ALA A 76 19.29 -13.52 -3.34
N SER A 77 18.81 -14.38 -4.23
CA SER A 77 19.55 -15.00 -5.34
C SER A 77 18.88 -14.67 -6.67
N GLU A 78 19.56 -14.92 -7.80
CA GLU A 78 18.93 -14.77 -9.12
C GLU A 78 17.74 -15.70 -9.31
N ASP A 79 17.79 -16.92 -8.76
CA ASP A 79 16.66 -17.86 -8.83
C ASP A 79 15.44 -17.33 -8.06
N ALA A 80 15.66 -16.79 -6.85
CA ALA A 80 14.58 -16.20 -6.06
C ALA A 80 13.99 -14.95 -6.75
N TRP A 81 14.84 -14.15 -7.39
CA TRP A 81 14.43 -13.00 -8.19
C TRP A 81 13.57 -13.40 -9.37
N ASN A 82 14.02 -14.36 -10.19
CA ASN A 82 13.27 -14.84 -11.35
C ASN A 82 11.94 -15.48 -10.94
N ALA A 83 11.92 -16.21 -9.82
CA ALA A 83 10.69 -16.78 -9.28
C ALA A 83 9.72 -15.71 -8.73
N PHE A 84 10.23 -14.61 -8.17
CA PHE A 84 9.39 -13.47 -7.80
C PHE A 84 8.84 -12.74 -9.04
N LEU A 85 9.66 -12.55 -10.07
CA LEU A 85 9.21 -11.93 -11.32
C LEU A 85 8.14 -12.76 -12.05
N SER A 86 8.15 -14.10 -11.89
CA SER A 86 7.18 -14.97 -12.56
C SER A 86 5.77 -14.87 -11.98
N ILE A 87 5.60 -14.36 -10.75
CA ILE A 87 4.28 -14.06 -10.17
C ILE A 87 3.80 -12.64 -10.50
N ILE A 88 4.57 -11.85 -11.24
CA ILE A 88 4.21 -10.50 -11.68
C ILE A 88 3.74 -10.52 -13.13
N THR A 89 2.54 -10.00 -13.36
CA THR A 89 1.92 -9.83 -14.68
C THR A 89 1.74 -8.33 -14.94
N MET A 90 2.16 -7.88 -16.12
CA MET A 90 2.01 -6.48 -16.53
C MET A 90 0.67 -6.34 -17.23
N ILE A 91 -0.14 -5.38 -16.80
CA ILE A 91 -1.46 -5.10 -17.39
C ILE A 91 -1.48 -3.65 -17.87
N LYS A 92 -1.77 -3.45 -19.15
CA LYS A 92 -2.06 -2.11 -19.64
C LYS A 92 -3.43 -1.70 -19.11
N LEU A 93 -3.50 -0.58 -18.41
CA LEU A 93 -4.73 -0.07 -17.80
C LEU A 93 -4.72 1.46 -17.75
N ASP A 94 -5.78 2.06 -18.29
CA ASP A 94 -6.10 3.47 -18.09
C ASP A 94 -7.43 3.57 -17.33
N VAL A 95 -7.34 3.99 -16.06
CA VAL A 95 -8.51 4.13 -15.18
C VAL A 95 -9.46 5.26 -15.60
N ALA A 96 -8.98 6.25 -16.35
CA ALA A 96 -9.82 7.38 -16.76
C ALA A 96 -10.69 7.02 -17.97
N SER A 97 -10.16 6.24 -18.91
CA SER A 97 -10.90 5.78 -20.09
C SER A 97 -11.57 4.41 -19.89
N GLY A 98 -11.10 3.62 -18.91
CA GLY A 98 -11.50 2.22 -18.72
C GLY A 98 -10.79 1.25 -19.67
N ASP A 99 -9.87 1.71 -20.51
CA ASP A 99 -9.08 0.85 -21.39
C ASP A 99 -8.24 -0.14 -20.56
N GLY A 100 -8.25 -1.41 -20.96
CA GLY A 100 -7.59 -2.50 -20.23
C GLY A 100 -8.38 -3.10 -19.05
N SER A 101 -9.56 -2.57 -18.72
CA SER A 101 -10.40 -3.10 -17.62
C SER A 101 -10.82 -4.56 -17.83
N ALA A 102 -11.08 -4.98 -19.08
CA ALA A 102 -11.39 -6.36 -19.41
C ALA A 102 -10.23 -7.32 -19.12
N ALA A 103 -9.00 -6.93 -19.46
CA ALA A 103 -7.80 -7.73 -19.17
C ALA A 103 -7.55 -7.85 -17.66
N LEU A 104 -7.82 -6.77 -16.91
CA LEU A 104 -7.78 -6.81 -15.46
C LEU A 104 -8.85 -7.76 -14.89
N ALA A 105 -10.07 -7.71 -15.42
CA ALA A 105 -11.15 -8.58 -14.98
C ALA A 105 -10.87 -10.05 -15.28
N GLU A 106 -10.28 -10.36 -16.44
CA GLU A 106 -9.82 -11.69 -16.80
C GLU A 106 -8.74 -12.19 -15.82
N PHE A 107 -7.71 -11.38 -15.56
CA PHE A 107 -6.66 -11.70 -14.59
C PHE A 107 -7.24 -12.06 -13.22
N VAL A 108 -8.14 -11.24 -12.68
CA VAL A 108 -8.79 -11.53 -11.39
C VAL A 108 -9.68 -12.77 -11.48
N GLY A 109 -10.48 -12.88 -12.54
CA GLY A 109 -11.43 -13.97 -12.76
C GLY A 109 -10.80 -15.36 -12.82
N GLU A 110 -9.59 -15.49 -13.39
CA GLU A 110 -8.86 -16.75 -13.55
C GLU A 110 -8.67 -17.56 -12.26
N ARG A 111 -8.53 -16.90 -11.10
CA ARG A 111 -8.43 -17.56 -9.78
C ARG A 111 -9.47 -17.05 -8.79
N SER A 112 -10.56 -16.47 -9.29
CA SER A 112 -11.63 -15.97 -8.42
C SER A 112 -12.19 -17.11 -7.56
N ASP A 113 -12.20 -16.88 -6.24
CA ASP A 113 -12.68 -17.82 -5.24
C ASP A 113 -13.21 -17.05 -4.02
N ALA A 114 -14.15 -17.63 -3.29
CA ALA A 114 -14.79 -16.98 -2.14
C ALA A 114 -13.81 -16.68 -0.99
N GLU A 115 -12.74 -17.46 -0.86
CA GLU A 115 -11.73 -17.30 0.18
C GLU A 115 -10.51 -16.51 -0.30
N ARG A 116 -10.40 -16.19 -1.60
CA ARG A 116 -9.24 -15.51 -2.18
C ARG A 116 -9.41 -13.99 -2.18
N PRO A 117 -8.64 -13.24 -1.37
CA PRO A 117 -8.66 -11.78 -1.41
C PRO A 117 -8.09 -11.22 -2.71
N VAL A 118 -8.66 -10.09 -3.15
CA VAL A 118 -8.12 -9.28 -4.24
C VAL A 118 -7.83 -7.88 -3.69
N ILE A 119 -6.55 -7.53 -3.65
CA ILE A 119 -6.07 -6.26 -3.11
C ILE A 119 -5.85 -5.29 -4.28
N PHE A 120 -6.68 -4.27 -4.39
CA PHE A 120 -6.51 -3.15 -5.30
C PHE A 120 -5.73 -2.04 -4.61
N TYR A 121 -4.45 -1.90 -4.94
CA TYR A 121 -3.58 -0.85 -4.42
C TYR A 121 -3.56 0.34 -5.39
N LEU A 122 -4.08 1.49 -4.97
CA LEU A 122 -4.09 2.72 -5.76
C LEU A 122 -2.80 3.51 -5.57
N ALA A 123 -1.75 3.16 -6.32
CA ALA A 123 -0.49 3.90 -6.41
C ALA A 123 -0.56 5.02 -7.48
N ILE A 124 -1.65 5.79 -7.45
CA ILE A 124 -1.98 6.85 -8.42
C ILE A 124 -2.35 8.14 -7.69
N ALA A 125 -2.47 9.24 -8.44
CA ALA A 125 -2.91 10.51 -7.88
C ALA A 125 -4.34 10.41 -7.29
N PRO A 126 -4.63 11.06 -6.14
CA PRO A 126 -5.95 11.01 -5.50
C PRO A 126 -7.11 11.46 -6.38
N SER A 127 -6.86 12.39 -7.31
CA SER A 127 -7.86 12.83 -8.29
C SER A 127 -8.35 11.72 -9.23
N LEU A 128 -7.65 10.59 -9.29
CA LEU A 128 -8.03 9.43 -10.10
C LEU A 128 -8.72 8.33 -9.28
N PHE A 129 -8.88 8.48 -7.96
CA PHE A 129 -9.49 7.44 -7.11
C PHE A 129 -10.95 7.19 -7.51
N GLY A 130 -11.74 8.23 -7.76
CA GLY A 130 -13.13 8.08 -8.22
C GLY A 130 -13.22 7.32 -9.56
N ALA A 131 -12.39 7.69 -10.54
CA ALA A 131 -12.33 6.99 -11.83
C ALA A 131 -11.89 5.52 -11.68
N ALA A 132 -10.86 5.26 -10.88
CA ALA A 132 -10.37 3.90 -10.64
C ALA A 132 -11.42 3.02 -9.95
N THR A 133 -12.03 3.50 -8.87
CA THR A 133 -13.04 2.75 -8.11
C THR A 133 -14.33 2.57 -8.91
N GLY A 134 -14.76 3.59 -9.67
CA GLY A 134 -15.88 3.50 -10.60
C GLY A 134 -15.65 2.46 -11.70
N MET A 135 -14.45 2.43 -12.28
CA MET A 135 -14.04 1.40 -13.24
C MET A 135 -14.12 0.01 -12.62
N LEU A 136 -13.50 -0.20 -11.45
CA LEU A 136 -13.55 -1.49 -10.74
C LEU A 136 -14.99 -1.96 -10.49
N LYS A 137 -15.88 -1.06 -10.08
CA LYS A 137 -17.30 -1.35 -9.87
C LYS A 137 -17.98 -1.78 -11.19
N SER A 138 -17.77 -1.02 -12.26
CA SER A 138 -18.37 -1.29 -13.57
C SER A 138 -17.87 -2.60 -14.20
N SER A 139 -16.66 -3.03 -13.86
CA SER A 139 -16.06 -4.30 -14.29
C SER A 139 -16.43 -5.49 -13.41
N GLY A 140 -17.29 -5.29 -12.38
CA GLY A 140 -17.71 -6.34 -11.47
C GLY A 140 -16.61 -6.83 -10.52
N LEU A 141 -15.55 -6.04 -10.32
CA LEU A 141 -14.38 -6.41 -9.51
C LEU A 141 -14.53 -6.05 -8.02
N VAL A 142 -15.58 -5.33 -7.67
CA VAL A 142 -15.90 -4.96 -6.29
C VAL A 142 -16.74 -6.09 -5.67
N THR A 143 -16.05 -7.15 -5.27
CA THR A 143 -16.63 -8.32 -4.58
C THR A 143 -16.43 -8.22 -3.07
N ALA A 144 -17.01 -9.14 -2.29
CA ALA A 144 -16.79 -9.21 -0.83
C ALA A 144 -15.31 -9.47 -0.45
N GLN A 145 -14.54 -10.07 -1.35
CA GLN A 145 -13.12 -10.37 -1.19
C GLN A 145 -12.23 -9.18 -1.57
N ALA A 146 -12.77 -8.18 -2.27
CA ALA A 146 -12.03 -7.01 -2.68
C ALA A 146 -11.57 -6.21 -1.46
N ARG A 147 -10.33 -5.74 -1.49
CA ARG A 147 -9.72 -4.85 -0.51
C ARG A 147 -9.13 -3.67 -1.28
N LEU A 148 -9.51 -2.46 -0.92
CA LEU A 148 -9.01 -1.24 -1.53
C LEU A 148 -7.94 -0.63 -0.63
N VAL A 149 -6.74 -0.44 -1.16
CA VAL A 149 -5.66 0.28 -0.46
C VAL A 149 -5.50 1.64 -1.13
N VAL A 150 -5.63 2.71 -0.34
CA VAL A 150 -5.49 4.09 -0.83
C VAL A 150 -4.37 4.80 -0.08
N GLU A 151 -3.57 5.54 -0.84
CA GLU A 151 -2.48 6.36 -0.33
C GLU A 151 -2.90 7.79 -0.05
N LYS A 152 -2.16 8.44 0.85
CA LYS A 152 -2.33 9.86 1.10
C LYS A 152 -1.87 10.69 -0.12
N PRO A 153 -2.43 11.89 -0.35
CA PRO A 153 -3.40 12.59 0.49
C PRO A 153 -4.88 12.22 0.25
N LEU A 154 -5.64 12.08 1.34
CA LEU A 154 -7.09 11.85 1.35
C LEU A 154 -7.85 13.16 1.61
N GLY A 155 -7.62 14.15 0.74
CA GLY A 155 -8.15 15.50 0.85
C GLY A 155 -7.16 16.48 1.48
N HIS A 156 -7.39 17.77 1.27
CA HIS A 156 -6.55 18.88 1.77
C HIS A 156 -7.21 19.66 2.92
N ASP A 157 -8.46 19.33 3.25
CA ASP A 157 -9.23 19.86 4.37
C ASP A 157 -10.35 18.88 4.76
N GLY A 158 -11.11 19.21 5.79
CA GLY A 158 -12.20 18.34 6.24
C GLY A 158 -13.32 18.15 5.21
N ALA A 159 -13.57 19.12 4.33
CA ALA A 159 -14.62 19.04 3.34
C ALA A 159 -14.23 18.10 2.18
N SER A 160 -13.05 18.32 1.60
CA SER A 160 -12.47 17.47 0.56
C SER A 160 -12.20 16.05 1.05
N SER A 161 -11.77 15.88 2.31
CA SER A 161 -11.58 14.55 2.88
C SER A 161 -12.90 13.79 3.03
N ARG A 162 -13.97 14.46 3.50
CA ARG A 162 -15.31 13.84 3.56
C ARG A 162 -15.83 13.48 2.17
N ALA A 163 -15.60 14.33 1.17
CA ALA A 163 -16.02 14.06 -0.21
C ALA A 163 -15.36 12.80 -0.76
N ILE A 164 -14.03 12.69 -0.67
CA ILE A 164 -13.27 11.51 -1.12
C ILE A 164 -13.75 10.26 -0.37
N ASN A 165 -13.92 10.34 0.95
CA ASN A 165 -14.38 9.19 1.73
C ASN A 165 -15.81 8.76 1.38
N ALA A 166 -16.71 9.71 1.10
CA ALA A 166 -18.06 9.40 0.66
C ALA A 166 -18.06 8.68 -0.69
N GLU A 167 -17.28 9.17 -1.66
CA GLU A 167 -17.13 8.53 -2.98
C GLU A 167 -16.61 7.09 -2.86
N LEU A 168 -15.62 6.84 -2.00
CA LEU A 168 -15.12 5.49 -1.76
C LEU A 168 -16.17 4.59 -1.08
N ALA A 169 -16.92 5.14 -0.11
CA ALA A 169 -17.94 4.41 0.64
C ALA A 169 -19.20 4.09 -0.19
N GLU A 170 -19.44 4.77 -1.31
CA GLU A 170 -20.50 4.42 -2.28
C GLU A 170 -20.20 3.13 -3.06
N ILE A 171 -18.95 2.66 -3.01
CA ILE A 171 -18.45 1.56 -3.80
C ILE A 171 -17.98 0.41 -2.91
N PHE A 172 -17.21 0.71 -1.88
CA PHE A 172 -16.63 -0.27 -0.96
C PHE A 172 -17.21 -0.11 0.44
N ASP A 173 -17.44 -1.24 1.12
CA ASP A 173 -17.70 -1.21 2.55
C ASP A 173 -16.45 -0.74 3.31
N GLU A 174 -16.62 -0.05 4.43
CA GLU A 174 -15.50 0.50 5.22
C GLU A 174 -14.50 -0.59 5.64
N SER A 175 -14.95 -1.82 5.92
CA SER A 175 -14.08 -2.96 6.22
C SER A 175 -13.20 -3.42 5.05
N GLN A 176 -13.48 -2.95 3.83
CA GLN A 176 -12.68 -3.22 2.64
C GLN A 176 -11.66 -2.13 2.36
N ILE A 177 -11.72 -0.96 3.03
CA ILE A 177 -10.89 0.20 2.72
C ILE A 177 -9.73 0.32 3.71
N TYR A 178 -8.51 0.33 3.17
CA TYR A 178 -7.25 0.41 3.90
C TYR A 178 -6.56 1.71 3.51
N ARG A 179 -6.65 2.70 4.39
CA ARG A 179 -6.03 4.03 4.21
C ARG A 179 -4.61 3.97 4.78
N ILE A 180 -3.61 4.20 3.94
CA ILE A 180 -2.21 4.07 4.36
C ILE A 180 -1.77 5.29 5.15
N ASP A 181 -1.33 5.02 6.38
CA ASP A 181 -0.39 5.86 7.12
C ASP A 181 0.83 5.00 7.50
N HIS A 182 1.98 5.30 6.89
CA HIS A 182 3.19 4.51 7.09
C HIS A 182 3.79 4.62 8.51
N TYR A 183 3.39 5.62 9.33
CA TYR A 183 3.82 5.67 10.74
C TYR A 183 3.16 4.57 11.57
N LEU A 184 1.93 4.17 11.25
CA LEU A 184 1.23 3.06 11.92
C LEU A 184 1.89 1.70 11.65
N GLY A 185 2.70 1.61 10.59
CA GLY A 185 3.51 0.43 10.27
C GLY A 185 4.86 0.37 11.01
N LYS A 186 5.27 1.41 11.74
CA LYS A 186 6.55 1.42 12.45
C LYS A 186 6.46 0.55 13.70
N GLU A 187 7.44 -0.33 13.87
CA GLU A 187 7.50 -1.27 15.00
C GLU A 187 7.40 -0.55 16.36
N THR A 188 8.09 0.57 16.53
CA THR A 188 8.05 1.37 17.76
C THR A 188 6.67 1.97 18.05
N VAL A 189 5.90 2.32 17.02
CA VAL A 189 4.53 2.84 17.16
C VAL A 189 3.59 1.71 17.59
N GLN A 190 3.68 0.54 16.96
CA GLN A 190 2.87 -0.63 17.35
C GLN A 190 3.20 -1.11 18.77
N ASN A 191 4.46 -1.03 19.18
CA ASN A 191 4.91 -1.40 20.53
C ASN A 191 4.30 -0.53 21.63
N LEU A 192 3.77 0.66 21.34
CA LEU A 192 3.07 1.48 22.33
C LEU A 192 1.87 0.75 22.95
N MET A 193 1.14 -0.05 22.15
CA MET A 193 0.02 -0.84 22.67
C MET A 193 0.50 -1.90 23.67
N ALA A 194 1.56 -2.64 23.32
CA ALA A 194 2.13 -3.64 24.21
C ALA A 194 2.69 -3.00 25.48
N LEU A 195 3.43 -1.89 25.36
CA LEU A 195 3.98 -1.16 26.49
C LEU A 195 2.88 -0.72 27.47
N ARG A 196 1.80 -0.12 26.94
CA ARG A 196 0.73 0.47 27.77
C ARG A 196 -0.18 -0.57 28.40
N PHE A 197 -0.55 -1.62 27.67
CA PHE A 197 -1.60 -2.55 28.11
C PHE A 197 -1.10 -3.91 28.60
N ALA A 198 0.12 -4.32 28.25
CA ALA A 198 0.68 -5.58 28.76
C ALA A 198 1.45 -5.41 30.09
N ASN A 199 1.56 -4.18 30.60
CA ASN A 199 2.34 -3.85 31.79
C ASN A 199 1.49 -3.07 32.79
N VAL A 200 1.10 -3.73 33.89
CA VAL A 200 0.26 -3.14 34.97
C VAL A 200 0.85 -1.84 35.52
N ILE A 201 2.19 -1.75 35.61
CA ILE A 201 2.88 -0.57 36.12
C ILE A 201 2.62 0.65 35.21
N PHE A 202 2.57 0.47 33.89
CA PHE A 202 2.25 1.57 32.98
C PHE A 202 0.75 1.81 32.87
N GLU A 203 -0.05 0.74 32.80
CA GLU A 203 -1.51 0.84 32.65
C GLU A 203 -2.14 1.68 33.78
N THR A 204 -1.79 1.39 35.03
CA THR A 204 -2.36 2.07 36.22
C THR A 204 -1.95 3.54 36.32
N GLN A 205 -0.80 3.90 35.75
CA GLN A 205 -0.25 5.25 35.79
C GLN A 205 -0.62 6.07 34.54
N TRP A 206 -1.22 5.46 33.52
CA TRP A 206 -1.53 6.14 32.26
C TRP A 206 -2.82 6.98 32.32
N ASN A 207 -2.85 7.99 33.20
CA ASN A 207 -3.97 8.92 33.38
C ASN A 207 -3.50 10.29 33.91
N ASN A 208 -4.42 11.27 33.90
CA ASN A 208 -4.15 12.66 34.29
C ASN A 208 -3.81 12.86 35.78
N ASN A 209 -3.98 11.86 36.64
CA ASN A 209 -3.55 11.97 38.04
C ASN A 209 -2.03 11.76 38.19
N HIS A 210 -1.38 11.14 37.19
CA HIS A 210 0.04 10.78 37.25
C HIS A 210 0.86 11.35 36.09
N ILE A 211 0.22 11.78 34.99
CA ILE A 211 0.87 12.38 33.81
C ILE A 211 0.61 13.88 33.82
N ASP A 212 1.70 14.65 33.88
CA ASP A 212 1.68 16.11 33.74
C ASP A 212 1.46 16.55 32.27
N HIS A 213 2.22 15.99 31.33
CA HIS A 213 2.05 16.24 29.90
C HIS A 213 2.54 15.07 29.02
N VAL A 214 2.10 15.06 27.76
CA VAL A 214 2.60 14.15 26.72
C VAL A 214 3.22 14.99 25.61
N GLN A 215 4.48 14.72 25.29
CA GLN A 215 5.19 15.39 24.21
C GLN A 215 5.38 14.44 23.02
N ILE A 216 4.89 14.86 21.85
CA ILE A 216 5.09 14.17 20.57
C ILE A 216 5.99 15.06 19.72
N THR A 217 7.17 14.56 19.37
CA THR A 217 8.15 15.29 18.56
C THR A 217 8.44 14.52 17.28
N VAL A 218 8.32 15.19 16.14
CA VAL A 218 8.87 14.71 14.87
C VAL A 218 9.82 15.77 14.34
N ALA A 219 11.08 15.41 14.18
CA ALA A 219 12.15 16.29 13.74
C ALA A 219 12.83 15.69 12.51
N GLU A 220 13.02 16.52 11.49
CA GLU A 220 13.70 16.15 10.25
C GLU A 220 14.90 17.10 10.07
N THR A 221 16.06 16.54 9.72
CA THR A 221 17.26 17.32 9.38
C THR A 221 17.34 17.66 7.89
N VAL A 222 16.50 17.01 7.07
CA VAL A 222 16.46 17.17 5.62
C VAL A 222 15.53 18.33 5.28
N GLY A 223 16.00 19.24 4.42
CA GLY A 223 15.17 20.33 3.89
C GLY A 223 14.17 19.87 2.83
N VAL A 224 13.38 20.82 2.30
CA VAL A 224 12.27 20.51 1.37
C VAL A 224 12.68 19.81 0.06
N GLY A 225 13.93 20.02 -0.39
CA GLY A 225 14.49 19.40 -1.60
C GLY A 225 13.60 19.59 -2.83
N ASP A 226 13.50 18.53 -3.64
CA ASP A 226 12.72 18.52 -4.89
C ASP A 226 11.20 18.60 -4.69
N ARG A 227 10.72 18.47 -3.44
CA ARG A 227 9.29 18.52 -3.10
C ARG A 227 8.79 19.94 -2.82
N ALA A 228 9.58 20.98 -3.11
CA ALA A 228 9.24 22.38 -2.83
C ALA A 228 7.83 22.78 -3.30
N GLY A 229 7.45 22.41 -4.53
CA GLY A 229 6.12 22.74 -5.08
C GLY A 229 4.96 22.10 -4.33
N TYR A 230 5.09 20.81 -3.97
CA TYR A 230 4.10 20.10 -3.15
C TYR A 230 4.06 20.68 -1.73
N TYR A 231 5.22 20.88 -1.10
CA TYR A 231 5.30 21.30 0.29
C TYR A 231 4.76 22.73 0.48
N ASN A 232 4.93 23.60 -0.51
CA ASN A 232 4.41 24.98 -0.46
C ASN A 232 2.88 25.05 -0.41
N SER A 233 2.17 24.10 -1.03
CA SER A 233 0.71 24.04 -0.99
C SER A 233 0.18 23.24 0.21
N TYR A 234 0.95 22.27 0.71
CA TYR A 234 0.54 21.37 1.80
C TYR A 234 0.92 21.89 3.20
N GLY A 235 2.19 22.21 3.39
CA GLY A 235 2.81 22.62 4.65
C GLY A 235 2.93 21.50 5.69
N ALA A 236 3.70 21.75 6.76
CA ALA A 236 3.96 20.78 7.83
C ALA A 236 2.69 20.26 8.52
N ILE A 237 1.66 21.11 8.67
CA ILE A 237 0.41 20.73 9.35
C ILE A 237 -0.28 19.58 8.61
N ARG A 238 -0.38 19.63 7.28
CA ARG A 238 -1.05 18.58 6.51
C ARG A 238 -0.11 17.42 6.17
N ASP A 239 1.18 17.69 6.01
CA ASP A 239 2.15 16.66 5.65
C ASP A 239 2.48 15.73 6.83
N MET A 240 2.55 16.30 8.05
CA MET A 240 2.99 15.62 9.27
C MET A 240 1.95 15.60 10.39
N VAL A 241 1.38 16.76 10.77
CA VAL A 241 0.56 16.83 12.00
C VAL A 241 -0.76 16.09 11.85
N GLN A 242 -1.51 16.38 10.79
CA GLN A 242 -2.87 15.86 10.59
C GLN A 242 -2.95 14.32 10.53
N ASN A 243 -1.87 13.66 10.14
CA ASN A 243 -1.82 12.21 9.92
C ASN A 243 -0.91 11.51 10.94
N HIS A 244 0.38 11.82 10.98
CA HIS A 244 1.39 11.03 11.68
C HIS A 244 1.45 11.32 13.20
N LEU A 245 1.00 12.49 13.64
CA LEU A 245 1.07 12.91 15.05
C LEU A 245 -0.27 12.85 15.79
N LEU A 246 -1.40 12.79 15.07
CA LEU A 246 -2.75 12.67 15.64
C LEU A 246 -3.15 11.21 15.83
#